data_AF-A0A6H1ZA86-F1
#
_entry.id   AF-A0A6H1ZA86-F1
#
_cell.length_a   1.000
_cell.length_b   1.000
_cell.length_c   1.000
_cell.angle_alpha   90.00
_cell.angle_beta   90.00
_cell.angle_gamma   90.00
#
_symmetry.space_group_name_H-M   'P 1'
#
loop_
_entity.id
_entity.type
_entity.pdbx_description
1 polymer ?
#
loop_
_entity_poly.entity_id
_entity_poly.type
_entity_poly.pdbx_seq_one_letter_code
_entity_poly.pdbx_strand_id
1 'polypeptide(L)'
;MSKSIFFEILGQAVPKGRPKFARIGKFIHTYTPKKTKEWERTVKMRAAKYKPAKPFEGAVTITLCFYLLRPKSLSKKVLFHIKKPDGDNLGKAVLDALEGDFYKNDSQIVRAAVYKGYSDTVAKVVINIEEIS
;
A
#
# COMPACT_ATOMS: atom_id res chain seq x y z
N MET A 1 2.59 26.58 -0.41
CA MET A 1 3.49 25.55 -0.97
C MET A 1 2.96 24.20 -0.54
N SER A 2 2.74 23.28 -1.49
CA SER A 2 2.28 21.92 -1.19
C SER A 2 3.36 21.14 -0.43
N LYS A 3 2.98 20.40 0.61
CA LYS A 3 3.89 19.51 1.33
C LYS A 3 3.84 18.14 0.67
N SER A 4 4.99 17.63 0.23
CA SER A 4 5.11 16.33 -0.44
C SER A 4 6.10 15.42 0.28
N ILE A 5 5.75 14.14 0.42
CA ILE A 5 6.63 13.11 0.95
C ILE A 5 6.73 11.96 -0.06
N PHE A 6 7.96 11.70 -0.49
CA PHE A 6 8.28 10.66 -1.47
C PHE A 6 9.25 9.64 -0.86
N PHE A 7 8.91 8.36 -0.98
CA PHE A 7 9.77 7.28 -0.51
C PHE A 7 9.45 5.95 -1.20
N GLU A 8 10.32 4.96 -0.99
CA GLU A 8 10.11 3.60 -1.45
C GLU A 8 10.21 2.58 -0.32
N ILE A 9 9.42 1.51 -0.45
CA ILE A 9 9.45 0.35 0.43
C ILE A 9 9.82 -0.87 -0.40
N LEU A 10 10.96 -1.47 -0.08
CA LEU A 10 11.38 -2.74 -0.65
C LEU A 10 10.51 -3.88 -0.14
N GLY A 11 10.30 -4.90 -0.97
CA GLY A 11 9.57 -6.12 -0.62
C GLY A 11 8.38 -6.39 -1.55
N GLN A 12 7.95 -7.64 -1.55
CA GLN A 12 6.79 -8.05 -2.34
C GLN A 12 5.50 -7.58 -1.67
N ALA A 13 4.76 -6.72 -2.35
CA ALA A 13 3.51 -6.19 -1.84
C ALA A 13 2.46 -7.29 -1.68
N VAL A 14 1.79 -7.29 -0.54
CA VAL A 14 0.71 -8.23 -0.23
C VAL A 14 -0.61 -7.47 -0.31
N PRO A 15 -1.59 -7.94 -1.11
CA PRO A 15 -2.90 -7.29 -1.17
C PRO A 15 -3.62 -7.40 0.18
N LYS A 16 -4.50 -6.44 0.46
CA LYS A 16 -5.41 -6.55 1.59
C LYS A 16 -6.33 -7.75 1.37
N GLY A 17 -6.24 -8.73 2.26
CA GLY A 17 -7.13 -9.87 2.26
C GLY A 17 -8.49 -9.47 2.81
N ARG A 18 -9.56 -10.06 2.26
CA ARG A 18 -10.90 -9.93 2.85
C ARG A 18 -10.89 -10.49 4.29
N PRO A 19 -11.67 -9.90 5.21
CA PRO A 19 -11.86 -10.45 6.55
C PRO A 19 -12.28 -11.92 6.45
N LYS A 20 -11.66 -12.77 7.26
CA LYS A 20 -12.04 -14.18 7.38
C LYS A 20 -12.93 -14.36 8.59
N PHE A 21 -13.90 -15.25 8.47
CA PHE A 21 -14.81 -15.63 9.53
C PHE A 21 -14.41 -17.01 10.05
N ALA A 22 -14.22 -17.12 11.35
CA ALA A 22 -14.02 -18.38 12.04
C ALA A 22 -15.09 -18.53 13.12
N ARG A 23 -15.65 -19.74 13.24
CA ARG A 23 -16.59 -20.06 14.31
C ARG A 23 -15.80 -20.54 15.53
N ILE A 24 -15.93 -19.83 16.64
CA ILE A 24 -15.37 -20.24 17.93
C ILE A 24 -16.55 -20.48 18.86
N GLY A 25 -16.92 -21.75 19.03
CA GLY A 25 -18.12 -22.16 19.76
C GLY A 25 -19.40 -21.58 19.13
N LYS A 26 -20.12 -20.74 19.89
CA LYS A 26 -21.36 -20.07 19.45
C LYS A 26 -21.12 -18.72 18.75
N PHE A 27 -19.90 -18.19 18.75
CA PHE A 27 -19.59 -16.86 18.22
C PHE A 27 -18.86 -16.91 16.87
N ILE A 28 -19.10 -15.91 16.03
CA ILE A 28 -18.37 -15.68 14.78
C ILE A 28 -17.25 -14.67 15.08
N HIS A 29 -16.01 -15.10 14.93
CA HIS A 29 -14.84 -14.25 15.06
C HIS A 29 -14.35 -13.81 13.67
N THR A 30 -14.26 -12.50 13.47
CA THR A 30 -13.79 -11.91 12.21
C THR A 30 -12.34 -11.46 12.37
N TYR A 31 -11.45 -11.87 11.46
CA TYR A 31 -10.04 -11.48 11.53
C TYR A 31 -9.41 -11.18 10.17
N THR A 32 -8.53 -10.19 10.13
CA THR A 32 -7.66 -9.92 8.98
C THR A 32 -6.60 -11.01 8.86
N PRO A 33 -6.37 -11.57 7.66
CA PRO A 33 -5.34 -12.58 7.44
C PRO A 33 -3.95 -12.14 7.93
N LYS A 34 -3.20 -13.07 8.54
CA LYS A 34 -1.86 -12.82 9.11
C LYS A 34 -0.91 -12.13 8.13
N LYS A 35 -0.88 -12.59 6.87
CA LYS A 35 -0.02 -12.01 5.82
C LYS A 35 -0.31 -10.52 5.54
N THR A 36 -1.57 -10.12 5.59
CA THR A 36 -1.96 -8.71 5.40
C THR A 36 -1.47 -7.88 6.58
N LYS A 37 -1.70 -8.33 7.82
CA LYS A 37 -1.22 -7.63 9.02
C LYS A 37 0.31 -7.49 9.05
N GLU A 38 1.02 -8.54 8.64
CA GLU A 38 2.49 -8.52 8.56
C GLU A 38 2.99 -7.52 7.52
N TRP A 39 2.36 -7.49 6.35
CA TRP A 39 2.70 -6.52 5.31
C TRP A 39 2.40 -5.08 5.75
N GLU A 40 1.23 -4.81 6.32
CA GLU A 40 0.87 -3.49 6.86
C GLU A 40 1.89 -3.04 7.93
N ARG A 41 2.30 -3.94 8.83
CA ARG A 41 3.35 -3.67 9.83
C ARG A 41 4.70 -3.36 9.18
N THR A 42 5.09 -4.12 8.15
CA THR A 42 6.33 -3.87 7.41
C THR A 42 6.31 -2.51 6.70
N VAL A 43 5.17 -2.15 6.10
CA VAL A 43 4.99 -0.84 5.47
C VAL A 43 5.16 0.26 6.51
N LYS A 44 4.44 0.18 7.63
CA LYS A 44 4.51 1.15 8.73
C LYS A 44 5.93 1.32 9.28
N MET A 45 6.60 0.20 9.59
CA MET A 45 7.97 0.20 10.10
C MET A 45 8.94 0.88 9.12
N ARG A 46 8.87 0.56 7.82
CA ARG A 46 9.77 1.12 6.80
C ARG A 46 9.44 2.59 6.48
N ALA A 47 8.17 2.96 6.57
CA ALA A 47 7.70 4.32 6.36
C ALA A 47 8.03 5.26 7.54
N ALA A 48 8.23 4.73 8.76
CA ALA A 48 8.43 5.53 9.97
C ALA A 48 9.53 6.60 9.87
N LYS A 49 10.63 6.33 9.16
CA LYS A 49 11.73 7.30 8.93
C LYS A 49 11.37 8.47 8.01
N TYR A 50 10.26 8.35 7.25
CA TYR A 50 9.74 9.39 6.36
C TYR A 50 8.50 10.07 6.94
N LYS A 51 8.06 9.66 8.13
CA LYS A 51 6.87 10.17 8.78
C LYS A 51 7.03 11.68 9.04
N PRO A 52 6.04 12.52 8.69
CA PRO A 52 6.08 13.94 9.03
C PRO A 52 5.98 14.15 10.54
N ALA A 53 6.46 15.30 11.04
CA ALA A 53 6.37 15.63 12.46
C ALA A 53 4.91 15.65 12.97
N LYS A 54 3.98 16.05 12.11
CA LYS A 54 2.53 15.92 12.31
C LYS A 54 1.90 15.33 11.05
N PRO A 55 0.94 14.39 11.17
CA PRO A 55 0.16 13.93 10.03
C PRO A 55 -0.49 15.10 9.29
N PHE A 56 -0.64 14.98 7.97
CA PHE A 56 -1.37 15.95 7.16
C PHE A 56 -2.80 16.10 7.66
N GLU A 57 -3.32 17.33 7.63
CA GLU A 57 -4.65 17.68 8.13
C GLU A 57 -5.61 18.06 7.00
N GLY A 58 -5.07 18.50 5.86
CA GLY A 58 -5.84 18.88 4.68
C GLY A 58 -6.15 17.71 3.74
N ALA A 59 -6.57 18.06 2.52
CA ALA A 59 -6.82 17.13 1.44
C ALA A 59 -5.49 16.52 0.95
N VAL A 60 -5.47 15.21 0.74
CA VAL A 60 -4.27 14.47 0.37
C VAL A 60 -4.45 13.80 -0.99
N THR A 61 -3.43 13.87 -1.83
CA THR A 61 -3.30 12.98 -2.99
C THR A 61 -2.22 11.95 -2.77
N ILE A 62 -2.45 10.73 -3.26
CA ILE A 62 -1.52 9.62 -3.10
C ILE A 62 -1.31 8.94 -4.45
N THR A 63 -0.05 8.72 -4.80
CA THR A 63 0.34 7.87 -5.93
C THR A 63 1.15 6.68 -5.43
N LEU A 64 0.70 5.48 -5.80
CA LEU A 64 1.32 4.21 -5.44
C LEU A 64 1.76 3.48 -6.70
N CYS A 65 3.07 3.29 -6.85
CA CYS A 65 3.64 2.53 -7.97
C CYS A 65 4.20 1.21 -7.45
N PHE A 66 3.47 0.12 -7.69
CA PHE A 66 3.88 -1.23 -7.34
C PHE A 66 4.72 -1.83 -8.46
N TYR A 67 5.94 -2.23 -8.13
CA TYR A 67 6.84 -2.96 -8.99
C TYR A 67 6.97 -4.40 -8.48
N LEU A 68 6.32 -5.33 -9.17
CA LEU A 68 6.25 -6.75 -8.81
C LEU A 68 7.31 -7.55 -9.57
N LEU A 69 7.83 -8.63 -8.98
CA LEU A 69 8.86 -9.43 -9.64
C LEU A 69 8.35 -10.04 -10.96
N ARG A 70 9.16 -9.90 -12.00
CA ARG A 70 8.90 -10.49 -13.31
C ARG A 70 9.06 -12.02 -13.24
N PRO A 71 8.07 -12.81 -13.69
CA PRO A 71 8.26 -14.23 -13.92
C PRO A 71 9.32 -14.47 -14.99
N LYS A 72 10.23 -15.44 -14.80
CA LYS A 72 11.33 -15.72 -15.75
C LYS A 72 10.84 -15.99 -17.18
N SER A 73 9.65 -16.57 -17.33
CA SER A 73 9.03 -16.88 -18.63
C SER A 73 8.36 -15.68 -19.31
N LEU A 74 8.19 -14.56 -18.60
CA LEU A 74 7.49 -13.40 -19.15
C LEU A 74 8.46 -12.49 -19.90
N SER A 75 8.13 -12.19 -21.16
CA SER A 75 8.93 -11.29 -22.00
C SER A 75 9.13 -9.91 -21.35
N LYS A 76 10.35 -9.36 -21.47
CA LYS A 76 10.71 -8.00 -21.01
C LYS A 76 9.89 -6.89 -21.69
N LYS A 77 9.28 -7.17 -22.85
CA LYS A 77 8.37 -6.23 -23.54
C LYS A 77 7.06 -6.00 -22.78
N VAL A 78 6.68 -6.91 -21.87
CA VAL A 78 5.46 -6.76 -21.05
C VAL A 78 5.78 -5.90 -19.84
N LEU A 79 5.35 -4.64 -19.86
CA LEU A 79 5.67 -3.68 -18.80
C LEU A 79 4.65 -3.69 -17.66
N PHE A 80 3.37 -3.77 -17.99
CA PHE A 80 2.27 -3.67 -17.02
C PHE A 80 1.89 -5.02 -16.43
N HIS A 81 1.70 -5.05 -15.11
CA HIS A 81 1.29 -6.25 -14.39
C HIS A 81 -0.24 -6.36 -14.34
N ILE A 82 -0.82 -7.12 -15.27
CA ILE A 82 -2.27 -7.32 -15.40
C ILE A 82 -2.82 -8.52 -14.61
N LYS A 83 -1.97 -9.29 -13.92
CA LYS A 83 -2.40 -10.44 -13.11
C LYS A 83 -2.73 -10.01 -11.66
N LYS A 84 -3.22 -10.96 -10.86
CA LYS A 84 -3.30 -10.81 -9.39
C LYS A 84 -1.91 -10.61 -8.80
N PRO A 85 -1.75 -9.80 -7.75
CA PRO A 85 -2.79 -9.16 -6.95
C PRO A 85 -3.45 -7.94 -7.61
N ASP A 86 -4.71 -7.67 -7.25
CA ASP A 86 -5.50 -6.54 -7.77
C ASP A 86 -4.99 -5.21 -7.20
N GLY A 87 -5.02 -4.15 -8.02
CA GLY A 87 -4.41 -2.87 -7.68
C GLY A 87 -5.12 -2.16 -6.53
N ASP A 88 -6.44 -2.24 -6.47
CA ASP A 88 -7.27 -1.73 -5.37
C ASP A 88 -6.87 -2.34 -4.02
N ASN A 89 -6.69 -3.66 -3.97
CA ASN A 89 -6.31 -4.36 -2.73
C ASN A 89 -4.86 -4.11 -2.34
N LEU A 90 -3.96 -3.98 -3.31
CA LEU A 90 -2.59 -3.54 -3.04
C LEU A 90 -2.56 -2.12 -2.47
N GLY A 91 -3.29 -1.21 -3.12
CA GLY A 91 -3.41 0.18 -2.68
C GLY A 91 -3.96 0.26 -1.28
N LYS A 92 -5.09 -0.42 -1.01
CA LYS A 92 -5.72 -0.42 0.31
C LYS A 92 -4.79 -0.90 1.42
N ALA A 93 -3.98 -1.92 1.18
CA ALA A 93 -3.03 -2.39 2.21
C ALA A 93 -1.96 -1.34 2.56
N VAL A 94 -1.51 -0.54 1.59
CA VAL A 94 -0.55 0.54 1.84
C VAL A 94 -1.24 1.73 2.50
N LEU A 95 -2.43 2.12 2.01
CA LEU A 95 -3.20 3.24 2.57
C LEU A 95 -3.56 2.98 4.04
N ASP A 96 -4.13 1.82 4.34
CA ASP A 96 -4.52 1.48 5.72
C ASP A 96 -3.30 1.41 6.66
N ALA A 97 -2.09 1.13 6.14
CA ALA A 97 -0.86 1.09 6.93
C ALA A 97 -0.25 2.47 7.23
N LEU A 98 -0.54 3.48 6.40
CA LEU A 98 -0.03 4.85 6.54
C LEU A 98 -0.98 5.77 7.32
N GLU A 99 -2.24 5.36 7.47
CA GLU A 99 -3.25 6.06 8.26
C GLU A 99 -2.81 6.21 9.73
N GLY A 100 -3.06 7.39 10.30
CA GLY A 100 -2.60 7.82 11.62
C GLY A 100 -1.15 8.32 11.67
N ASP A 101 -0.31 7.93 10.70
CA ASP A 101 1.10 8.36 10.64
C ASP A 101 1.33 9.50 9.64
N PHE A 102 0.79 9.39 8.42
CA PHE A 102 0.99 10.37 7.35
C PHE A 102 -0.21 11.30 7.16
N TYR A 103 -1.42 10.80 7.42
CA TYR A 103 -2.70 11.52 7.44
C TYR A 103 -3.56 10.92 8.55
N LYS A 104 -4.54 11.66 9.06
CA LYS A 104 -5.35 11.22 10.21
C LYS A 104 -6.37 10.15 9.83
N ASN A 105 -7.02 10.30 8.69
CA ASN A 105 -8.04 9.36 8.22
C ASN A 105 -8.06 9.25 6.69
N ASP A 106 -8.47 8.09 6.18
CA ASP A 106 -8.58 7.82 4.74
C ASP A 106 -9.55 8.76 4.00
N SER A 107 -10.54 9.35 4.69
CA SER A 107 -11.42 10.39 4.13
C SER A 107 -10.69 11.64 3.64
N GLN A 108 -9.46 11.89 4.09
CA GLN A 108 -8.63 12.99 3.58
C GLN A 108 -8.11 12.72 2.16
N ILE A 109 -8.13 11.48 1.69
CA ILE A 109 -7.58 11.11 0.38
C ILE A 109 -8.59 11.49 -0.72
N VAL A 110 -8.39 12.65 -1.33
CA VAL A 110 -9.26 13.15 -2.41
C VAL A 110 -8.90 12.58 -3.78
N ARG A 111 -7.68 12.05 -3.93
CA ARG A 111 -7.21 11.39 -5.16
C ARG A 111 -6.20 10.30 -4.81
N ALA A 112 -6.46 9.09 -5.29
CA ALA A 112 -5.51 7.98 -5.22
C ALA A 112 -5.25 7.42 -6.63
N ALA A 113 -3.99 7.22 -6.98
CA ALA A 113 -3.59 6.55 -8.21
C ALA A 113 -2.75 5.31 -7.90
N VAL A 114 -3.09 4.18 -8.52
CA VAL A 114 -2.37 2.92 -8.36
C VAL A 114 -1.84 2.44 -9.71
N TYR A 115 -0.53 2.20 -9.76
CA TYR A 115 0.15 1.64 -10.92
C TYR A 115 0.75 0.28 -10.57
N LYS A 116 0.64 -0.68 -11.49
CA LYS A 116 1.27 -2.00 -11.36
C LYS A 116 2.19 -2.28 -12.54
N GLY A 117 3.47 -2.40 -12.28
CA GLY A 117 4.50 -2.76 -13.25
C GLY A 117 5.31 -3.97 -12.80
N TYR A 118 6.14 -4.47 -13.71
CA TYR A 118 7.14 -5.49 -13.39
C TYR A 118 8.50 -4.86 -13.06
N SER A 119 9.27 -5.55 -12.22
CA SER A 119 10.68 -5.30 -11.95
C SER A 119 11.48 -6.59 -12.15
N ASP A 120 12.65 -6.46 -12.76
CA ASP A 120 13.54 -7.59 -13.07
C ASP A 120 14.45 -7.95 -11.89
N THR A 121 14.61 -7.07 -10.90
CA THR A 121 15.61 -7.20 -9.83
C THR A 121 14.98 -7.25 -8.44
N VAL A 122 14.16 -6.25 -8.11
CA VAL A 122 13.64 -6.07 -6.74
C VAL A 122 12.17 -5.67 -6.76
N ALA A 123 11.35 -6.36 -5.96
CA ALA A 123 9.99 -5.92 -5.71
C ALA A 123 10.00 -4.71 -4.77
N LYS A 124 9.20 -3.70 -5.10
CA LYS A 124 9.05 -2.51 -4.27
C LYS A 124 7.73 -1.80 -4.52
N VAL A 125 7.35 -0.93 -3.61
CA VAL A 125 6.32 0.09 -3.81
C VAL A 125 6.96 1.47 -3.65
N VAL A 126 6.73 2.33 -4.64
CA VAL A 126 7.09 3.75 -4.58
C VAL A 126 5.84 4.53 -4.22
N ILE A 127 5.97 5.43 -3.24
CA ILE A 127 4.87 6.12 -2.60
C ILE A 127 5.16 7.62 -2.67
N ASN A 128 4.18 8.37 -3.19
CA ASN A 128 4.16 9.82 -3.13
C ASN A 128 2.87 10.27 -2.45
N ILE A 129 2.98 11.13 -1.44
CA ILE A 129 1.86 11.67 -0.67
C ILE A 129 2.00 13.20 -0.67
N GLU A 130 0.95 13.90 -1.10
CA GLU A 130 0.95 15.35 -1.20
C GLU A 130 -0.27 15.94 -0.51
N GLU A 131 -0.06 16.90 0.40
CA GLU A 131 -1.12 17.74 0.97
C GLU A 131 -1.43 18.89 0.01
N ILE A 132 -2.66 18.91 -0.51
CA ILE A 132 -3.20 20.03 -1.30
C ILE A 132 -3.76 21.05 -0.31
N SER A 133 -3.29 22.29 -0.45
CA SER A 133 -3.82 23.47 0.25
C SER A 133 -4.73 24.26 -0.67
#